data_AF-A0A388NQK7-F1
#
_entry.id   AF-A0A388NQK7-F1
#
_cell.length_a   1.000
_cell.length_b   1.000
_cell.length_c   1.000
_cell.angle_alpha   90.00
_cell.angle_beta   90.00
_cell.angle_gamma   90.00
#
_symmetry.space_group_name_H-M   'P 1'
#
loop_
_entity.id
_entity.type
_entity.pdbx_description
1 polymer ?
#
loop_
_entity_poly.entity_id
_entity_poly.type
_entity_poly.pdbx_seq_one_letter_code
_entity_poly.pdbx_strand_id
1 'polypeptide(L)' 'MEQRILALVVSLFLQIAVNFANDYSDGVRGTDTHRIGPVRLVASGLASASSVKVAALISFLIAAIAGLVLALNISPWFF' A
#
# COMPACT_ATOMS: atom_id res chain seq x y z
N MET A 1 -21.75 -8.51 8.54
CA MET A 1 -20.47 -9.23 8.76
C MET A 1 -19.52 -8.94 7.62
N GLU A 2 -20.00 -9.03 6.39
CA GLU A 2 -19.23 -8.78 5.15
C GLU A 2 -18.58 -7.38 5.09
N GLN A 3 -19.26 -6.33 5.56
CA GLN A 3 -18.69 -4.97 5.55
C GLN A 3 -17.43 -4.85 6.41
N ARG A 4 -17.34 -5.59 7.53
CA ARG A 4 -16.16 -5.57 8.42
C ARG A 4 -14.95 -6.22 7.75
N ILE A 5 -15.19 -7.27 6.95
CA ILE A 5 -14.14 -7.94 6.17
C ILE A 5 -13.64 -7.01 5.08
N LEU A 6 -14.53 -6.34 4.34
CA LEU A 6 -14.12 -5.33 3.35
C LEU A 6 -13.33 -4.20 4.00
N ALA A 7 -13.78 -3.66 5.13
CA ALA A 7 -13.03 -2.63 5.87
C ALA A 7 -11.65 -3.13 6.33
N LEU A 8 -11.55 -4.37 6.79
CA LEU A 8 -10.28 -4.99 7.15
C LEU A 8 -9.35 -5.09 5.94
N VAL A 9 -9.86 -5.58 4.79
CA VAL A 9 -9.11 -5.65 3.53
C VAL A 9 -8.63 -4.27 3.10
N VAL A 10 -9.50 -3.26 3.10
CA VAL A 10 -9.14 -1.87 2.80
C VAL A 10 -7.99 -1.42 3.70
N SER A 11 -8.14 -1.55 5.02
CA SER A 11 -7.14 -1.09 5.99
C SER A 11 -5.78 -1.79 5.82
N LEU A 12 -5.78 -3.11 5.62
CA LEU A 12 -4.57 -3.90 5.49
C LEU A 12 -3.81 -3.55 4.20
N PHE A 13 -4.52 -3.53 3.07
CA PHE A 13 -3.89 -3.26 1.79
C PHE A 13 -3.47 -1.80 1.63
N LEU A 14 -4.18 -0.84 2.23
CA LEU A 14 -3.70 0.54 2.32
C LEU A 14 -2.40 0.64 3.13
N GLN A 15 -2.32 -0.05 4.27
CA GLN A 15 -1.12 -0.03 5.10
C GLN A 15 0.09 -0.62 4.35
N ILE A 16 -0.11 -1.72 3.62
CA ILE A 16 0.92 -2.34 2.76
C ILE A 16 1.31 -1.38 1.63
N ALA A 17 0.32 -0.81 0.94
CA ALA A 17 0.54 0.08 -0.20
C ALA A 17 1.38 1.30 0.18
N VAL A 18 1.02 1.98 1.27
CA VAL A 18 1.76 3.15 1.76
C VAL A 18 3.15 2.77 2.26
N ASN A 19 3.31 1.61 2.91
CA ASN A 19 4.62 1.15 3.36
C ASN A 19 5.59 0.94 2.19
N PHE A 20 5.13 0.26 1.12
CA PHE A 20 5.92 0.04 -0.10
C PHE A 20 6.11 1.31 -0.92
N ALA A 21 5.11 2.19 -1.00
CA ALA A 21 5.26 3.48 -1.67
C ALA A 21 6.37 4.32 -1.01
N ASN A 22 6.42 4.31 0.33
CA ASN A 22 7.47 5.00 1.07
C ASN A 22 8.83 4.32 0.92
N ASP A 23 8.92 2.98 0.98
CA ASP A 23 10.17 2.24 0.71
C ASP A 23 10.73 2.57 -0.68
N TYR A 24 9.85 2.58 -1.69
CA TYR A 24 10.21 2.97 -3.04
C TYR A 24 10.72 4.40 -3.13
N SER A 25 9.96 5.38 -2.61
CA SER A 25 10.34 6.79 -2.73
C SER A 25 11.61 7.12 -1.95
N ASP A 26 11.74 6.59 -0.72
CA ASP A 26 12.89 6.81 0.15
C ASP A 26 14.13 6.14 -0.45
N GLY A 27 13.99 4.92 -0.99
CA GLY A 27 15.07 4.18 -1.65
C GLY A 27 15.56 4.86 -2.93
N VAL A 28 14.66 5.34 -3.80
CA VAL A 28 15.03 6.05 -5.04
C VAL A 28 15.66 7.41 -4.75
N ARG A 29 15.23 8.11 -3.69
CA ARG A 29 15.78 9.42 -3.30
C ARG A 29 17.08 9.31 -2.49
N GLY A 30 17.50 8.10 -2.12
CA GLY A 30 18.67 7.88 -1.26
C GLY A 30 18.45 8.29 0.20
N THR A 31 17.21 8.55 0.62
CA THR A 31 16.84 8.92 1.98
C THR A 31 17.21 7.84 2.99
N ASP A 32 17.20 6.57 2.56
CA ASP A 32 17.50 5.41 3.41
C ASP A 32 18.97 4.95 3.40
N THR A 33 19.89 5.74 2.85
CA THR A 33 21.33 5.38 2.77
C THR A 33 22.03 5.23 4.11
N HIS A 34 21.58 5.95 5.15
CA HIS A 34 22.14 5.91 6.51
C HIS A 34 21.05 5.63 7.56
N ARG A 35 20.05 4.82 7.19
CA ARG A 35 18.88 4.55 8.03
C ARG A 35 19.26 3.74 9.28
N ILE A 36 18.72 4.13 10.43
CA ILE A 36 18.66 3.31 11.65
C ILE A 36 17.22 2.85 11.82
N GLY A 37 16.94 1.58 11.52
CA GLY A 37 15.60 1.00 11.57
C GLY A 37 15.49 -0.31 10.79
N PRO A 38 14.27 -0.84 10.60
CA PRO A 38 14.05 -2.06 9.81
C PRO A 38 14.60 -1.92 8.39
N VAL A 39 15.02 -3.06 7.84
CA VAL A 39 15.57 -3.16 6.47
C VAL A 39 14.55 -2.66 5.45
N ARG A 40 15.04 -1.90 4.47
CA ARG A 40 14.27 -1.34 3.36
C ARG A 40 14.61 -2.05 2.07
N LEU A 41 13.59 -2.47 1.33
CA LEU A 41 13.73 -3.34 0.18
C LEU A 41 14.58 -2.72 -0.93
N VAL A 42 14.29 -1.46 -1.29
CA VAL A 42 14.98 -0.78 -2.39
C VAL A 42 16.39 -0.36 -1.99
N ALA A 43 16.56 0.27 -0.83
CA ALA A 43 17.85 0.76 -0.37
C ALA A 43 18.86 -0.37 -0.07
N SER A 44 18.39 -1.53 0.40
CA SER A 44 19.24 -2.71 0.63
C SER A 44 19.50 -3.55 -0.63
N GLY A 45 18.84 -3.24 -1.76
CA GLY A 45 18.95 -4.01 -3.00
C GLY A 45 18.26 -5.38 -2.96
N LEU A 46 17.50 -5.71 -1.91
CA LEU A 46 16.75 -6.97 -1.80
C LEU A 46 15.63 -7.08 -2.83
N ALA A 47 15.12 -5.95 -3.32
CA ALA A 47 14.18 -5.90 -4.43
C ALA A 47 14.41 -4.65 -5.29
N SER A 48 14.10 -4.74 -6.58
CA SER A 48 14.24 -3.58 -7.47
C SER A 48 13.20 -2.51 -7.16
N ALA A 49 13.54 -1.24 -7.35
CA ALA A 49 12.61 -0.13 -7.16
C ALA A 49 11.32 -0.32 -7.98
N SER A 50 11.43 -0.81 -9.22
CA SER A 50 10.28 -1.11 -10.06
C SER A 50 9.35 -2.16 -9.42
N SER A 51 9.91 -3.25 -8.88
CA SER A 51 9.10 -4.29 -8.24
C SER A 51 8.35 -3.79 -7.00
N VAL A 52 9.00 -2.98 -6.15
CA VAL A 52 8.37 -2.40 -4.96
C VAL A 52 7.28 -1.40 -5.35
N LYS A 53 7.51 -0.59 -6.40
CA LYS A 53 6.49 0.31 -6.96
C LYS A 53 5.28 -0.46 -7.48
N VAL A 54 5.48 -1.53 -8.24
CA VAL A 54 4.39 -2.36 -8.77
C VAL A 54 3.60 -3.02 -7.62
N ALA A 55 4.29 -3.55 -6.60
CA ALA A 55 3.63 -4.11 -5.42
C ALA A 55 2.78 -3.07 -4.66
N ALA A 56 3.29 -1.83 -4.53
CA ALA A 56 2.53 -0.72 -3.96
C ALA A 56 1.26 -0.42 -4.77
N LEU A 57 1.37 -0.31 -6.10
CA LEU A 57 0.24 -0.04 -6.99
C LEU A 57 -0.82 -1.15 -6.97
N ILE A 58 -0.40 -2.41 -6.99
CA ILE A 58 -1.32 -3.55 -6.87
C ILE A 58 -2.05 -3.50 -5.53
N SER A 59 -1.35 -3.19 -4.44
CA SER A 59 -1.96 -3.07 -3.11
C SER A 59 -2.96 -1.91 -3.04
N PHE A 60 -2.64 -0.75 -3.64
CA PHE A 60 -3.58 0.36 -3.78
C PHE A 60 -4.81 -0.03 -4.60
N LEU A 61 -4.65 -0.79 -5.69
CA LEU A 61 -5.75 -1.24 -6.52
C LEU A 61 -6.70 -2.17 -5.74
N ILE A 62 -6.16 -3.11 -4.96
CA ILE A 62 -6.96 -4.00 -4.10
C ILE A 62 -7.73 -3.17 -3.06
N ALA A 63 -7.05 -2.23 -2.39
CA ALA A 63 -7.69 -1.35 -1.43
C ALA A 63 -8.79 -0.48 -2.06
N ALA A 64 -8.55 0.05 -3.26
CA ALA A 64 -9.52 0.88 -3.99
C ALA A 64 -10.76 0.08 -4.41
N ILE A 65 -10.59 -1.13 -4.94
CA ILE A 65 -11.71 -2.01 -5.31
C ILE A 65 -12.52 -2.38 -4.06
N ALA A 66 -11.87 -2.84 -3.00
CA ALA A 66 -12.55 -3.19 -1.75
C ALA A 66 -13.25 -1.98 -1.11
N GLY A 67 -12.64 -0.80 -1.17
CA GLY A 67 -13.18 0.45 -0.64
C GLY A 67 -14.38 0.94 -1.44
N LEU A 68 -14.34 0.82 -2.77
CA LEU A 68 -15.47 1.13 -3.65
C LEU A 68 -16.67 0.21 -3.35
N VAL A 69 -16.44 -1.10 -3.25
CA VAL A 69 -17.49 -2.07 -2.89
C VAL A 69 -18.05 -1.78 -1.49
N LEU A 70 -17.19 -1.43 -0.52
CA LEU A 70 -17.62 -1.04 0.82
C LEU A 70 -18.50 0.22 0.81
N ALA A 71 -18.07 1.27 0.08
CA ALA A 71 -18.80 2.52 -0.01
C ALA A 71 -20.21 2.32 -0.60
N LEU A 72 -20.30 1.57 -1.71
CA LEU A 72 -21.57 1.20 -2.35
C LEU A 72 -22.52 0.43 -1.41
N ASN A 73 -21.98 -0.36 -0.48
CA ASN A 73 -22.75 -1.17 0.45
C ASN A 73 -23.19 -0.45 1.75
N ILE A 74 -22.58 0.68 2.11
CA ILE A 74 -22.91 1.41 3.35
C ILE A 74 -23.94 2.50 3.11
N SER A 75 -23.74 3.34 2.09
CA SER A 75 -24.70 4.38 1.77
C SER A 75 -24.53 4.82 0.33
N PRO A 76 -25.61 4.90 -0.47
CA PRO A 76 -25.52 5.36 -1.84
C PRO A 76 -25.19 6.84 -1.98
N TRP A 77 -24.96 7.62 -0.92
CA TRP A 77 -24.73 9.08 -1.00
C TRP A 77 -23.58 9.53 -1.94
N PHE A 78 -22.77 8.60 -2.44
CA PHE A 78 -21.84 8.82 -3.55
C PHE A 78 -22.46 8.68 -4.96
N PHE A 79 -23.79 8.49 -5.07
CA PHE A 79 -24.64 8.39 -6.25
C PHE A 79 -26.02 9.02 -6.03
#